data_AF-A0A7S2IUE7-F1
#
_entry.id   AF-A0A7S2IUE7-F1
#
_cell.length_a   1.000
_cell.length_b   1.000
_cell.length_c   1.000
_cell.angle_alpha   90.00
_cell.angle_beta   90.00
_cell.angle_gamma   90.00
#
_symmetry.space_group_name_H-M   'P 1'
#
loop_
_entity.id
_entity.type
_entity.pdbx_description
1 polymer ?
#
loop_
_entity_poly.entity_id
_entity_poly.type
_entity_poly.pdbx_seq_one_letter_code
_entity_poly.pdbx_strand_id
1 'polypeptide(L)'
;LVHSHMRPDQAGQMKLGGGGKQSKYGMAMGANGHFDPFFMVGLCGAKMLSIQGRCFTFDQSGDGFLRSEGEAGMYFKESEGEDLARLAMICGTCMNQDGRSASLTAPHGPSQQEC
;
A
#
# COMPACT_ATOMS: atom_id res chain seq x y z
N LEU A 1 -10.74 -6.34 -15.92
CA LEU A 1 -12.18 -6.54 -15.70
C LEU A 1 -12.50 -6.47 -14.19
N VAL A 2 -12.14 -5.34 -13.54
CA VAL A 2 -12.46 -5.04 -12.13
C VAL A 2 -12.67 -3.52 -11.94
N HIS A 3 -13.12 -2.80 -12.97
CA HIS A 3 -13.16 -1.33 -12.95
C HIS A 3 -14.60 -0.77 -12.77
N SER A 4 -15.41 -1.30 -11.85
CA SER A 4 -16.79 -0.78 -11.75
C SER A 4 -17.49 -0.77 -10.38
N HIS A 5 -16.79 -0.97 -9.25
CA HIS A 5 -17.50 -1.16 -7.97
C HIS A 5 -17.32 -0.09 -6.90
N MET A 6 -16.65 1.03 -7.20
CA MET A 6 -16.73 2.23 -6.36
C MET A 6 -17.37 3.38 -7.15
N ARG A 7 -18.70 3.36 -7.21
CA ARG A 7 -19.49 4.56 -7.53
C ARG A 7 -20.31 4.90 -6.28
N PRO A 8 -20.18 6.11 -5.72
CA PRO A 8 -21.10 6.59 -4.70
C PRO A 8 -22.52 6.54 -5.25
N ASP A 9 -23.48 6.03 -4.49
CA ASP A 9 -24.88 6.29 -4.81
C ASP A 9 -25.21 7.76 -4.48
N GLN A 10 -26.34 8.25 -5.02
CA GLN A 10 -26.79 9.64 -4.81
C GLN A 10 -27.11 9.97 -3.34
N ALA A 11 -27.00 9.01 -2.42
CA ALA A 11 -27.25 9.15 -0.98
C ALA A 11 -25.96 9.16 -0.12
N GLY A 12 -24.78 9.12 -0.74
CA GLY A 12 -23.50 9.14 -0.01
C GLY A 12 -23.17 7.82 0.69
N GLN A 13 -23.86 6.72 0.35
CA GLN A 13 -23.55 5.39 0.87
C GLN A 13 -22.60 4.66 -0.10
N MET A 14 -21.45 4.28 0.45
CA MET A 14 -20.48 3.41 -0.22
C MET A 14 -21.08 2.01 -0.32
N LYS A 15 -21.51 1.59 -1.52
CA LYS A 15 -22.03 0.24 -1.73
C LYS A 15 -20.85 -0.74 -1.75
N LEU A 16 -20.63 -1.44 -0.64
CA LEU A 16 -19.61 -2.48 -0.54
C LEU A 16 -19.90 -3.58 -1.58
N GLY A 17 -19.08 -3.63 -2.64
CA GLY A 17 -19.17 -4.63 -3.69
C GLY A 17 -18.74 -6.00 -3.18
N GLY A 18 -19.70 -6.89 -2.95
CA GLY A 18 -19.46 -8.30 -2.67
C GLY A 18 -20.43 -8.86 -1.62
N GLY A 19 -21.39 -9.68 -2.05
CA GLY A 19 -22.40 -10.31 -1.18
C GLY A 19 -21.87 -11.42 -0.25
N GLY A 20 -20.61 -11.30 0.19
CA GLY A 20 -20.01 -12.18 1.20
C GLY A 20 -20.25 -11.63 2.61
N LYS A 21 -20.33 -12.52 3.61
CA LYS A 21 -20.34 -12.11 5.02
C LYS A 21 -19.04 -11.36 5.33
N GLN A 22 -19.14 -10.13 5.82
CA GLN A 22 -17.98 -9.35 6.25
C GLN A 22 -17.74 -9.55 7.74
N SER A 23 -16.46 -9.58 8.14
CA SER A 23 -16.11 -9.60 9.56
C SER A 23 -16.28 -8.21 10.15
N LYS A 24 -16.94 -8.12 11.31
CA LYS A 24 -17.08 -6.87 12.06
C LYS A 24 -15.75 -6.36 12.63
N TYR A 25 -14.78 -7.26 12.77
CA TYR A 25 -13.49 -7.00 13.38
C TYR A 25 -12.37 -7.61 12.54
N GLY A 26 -11.22 -6.96 12.50
CA GLY A 26 -10.06 -7.43 11.76
C GLY A 26 -8.76 -6.92 12.35
N MET A 27 -7.68 -7.61 12.02
CA MET A 27 -6.31 -7.22 12.33
C MET A 27 -5.51 -7.24 11.04
N ALA A 28 -4.72 -6.21 10.81
CA ALA A 28 -3.74 -6.16 9.73
C ALA A 28 -2.38 -5.87 10.34
N MET A 29 -1.35 -6.62 9.93
CA MET A 29 0.02 -6.45 10.42
C MET A 29 1.02 -6.63 9.29
N GLY A 30 2.20 -6.05 9.45
CA GLY A 30 3.33 -6.22 8.55
C GLY A 30 4.64 -6.12 9.32
N ALA A 31 5.63 -6.91 8.92
CA ALA A 31 6.97 -6.89 9.50
C ALA A 31 8.03 -7.02 8.40
N ASN A 32 9.17 -6.36 8.59
CA ASN A 32 10.32 -6.45 7.72
C ASN A 32 11.61 -6.50 8.55
N GLY A 33 12.48 -7.47 8.26
CA GLY A 33 13.76 -7.66 8.92
C GLY A 33 14.79 -8.21 7.94
N HIS A 34 16.07 -7.89 8.14
CA HIS A 34 17.16 -8.26 7.25
C HIS A 34 18.11 -9.22 7.94
N PHE A 35 17.84 -10.51 7.77
CA PHE A 35 18.58 -11.56 8.46
C PHE A 35 19.77 -12.10 7.65
N ASP A 36 19.90 -11.68 6.38
CA ASP A 36 20.98 -12.07 5.49
C ASP A 36 21.40 -10.90 4.57
N PRO A 37 22.66 -10.88 4.11
CA PRO A 37 23.16 -9.84 3.22
C PRO A 37 22.81 -10.05 1.75
N PHE A 38 22.39 -11.24 1.31
CA PHE A 38 22.23 -11.55 -0.10
C PHE A 38 21.11 -10.74 -0.74
N PHE A 39 20.01 -10.51 -0.01
CA PHE A 39 18.94 -9.66 -0.51
C PHE A 39 19.40 -8.20 -0.69
N MET A 40 20.28 -7.69 0.18
CA MET A 40 20.88 -6.35 0.01
C MET A 40 21.83 -6.31 -1.20
N VAL A 41 22.70 -7.31 -1.34
CA VAL A 41 23.62 -7.42 -2.49
C VAL A 41 22.85 -7.48 -3.81
N GLY A 42 21.74 -8.23 -3.86
CA GLY A 42 20.88 -8.30 -5.04
C GLY A 42 20.29 -6.95 -5.44
N LEU A 43 19.80 -6.16 -4.48
CA LEU A 43 19.28 -4.82 -4.74
C LEU A 43 20.38 -3.83 -5.15
N CYS A 44 21.60 -3.95 -4.63
CA CYS A 44 22.76 -3.20 -5.12
C CYS A 44 23.04 -3.54 -6.60
N GLY A 45 23.05 -4.83 -6.95
CA GLY A 45 23.24 -5.29 -8.32
C GLY A 45 22.15 -4.80 -9.28
N ALA A 46 20.92 -4.68 -8.79
CA ALA A 46 19.79 -4.10 -9.52
C ALA A 46 19.78 -2.56 -9.53
N LYS A 47 20.75 -1.89 -8.88
CA LYS A 47 20.84 -0.43 -8.73
C LYS A 47 19.59 0.20 -8.10
N MET A 48 19.00 -0.47 -7.11
CA MET A 48 17.80 0.02 -6.41
C MET A 48 18.11 0.80 -5.13
N LEU A 49 19.30 0.61 -4.55
CA LEU A 49 19.69 1.24 -3.29
C LEU A 49 20.46 2.55 -3.50
N SER A 50 20.14 3.56 -2.69
CA SER A 50 20.87 4.83 -2.64
C SER A 50 22.28 4.62 -2.08
N ILE A 51 23.29 5.24 -2.71
CA ILE A 51 24.69 5.12 -2.26
C ILE A 51 24.96 5.95 -0.99
N GLN A 52 24.14 6.97 -0.73
CA GLN A 52 24.22 7.82 0.46
C GLN A 52 23.41 7.22 1.62
N GLY A 53 22.75 6.09 1.40
CA GLY A 53 22.06 5.33 2.43
C GLY A 53 20.86 6.05 3.01
N ARG A 54 20.10 6.79 2.20
CA ARG A 54 18.84 7.45 2.59
C ARG A 54 17.85 7.51 1.43
N CYS A 55 16.56 7.64 1.74
CA CYS A 55 15.54 7.97 0.73
C CYS A 55 15.42 9.49 0.60
N PHE A 56 15.84 10.03 -0.55
CA PHE A 56 15.66 11.45 -0.87
C PHE A 56 14.37 11.67 -1.65
N THR A 57 13.23 11.35 -1.04
CA THR A 57 11.92 11.37 -1.71
C THR A 57 11.59 12.76 -2.22
N PHE A 58 11.30 12.86 -3.52
CA PHE A 58 11.02 14.11 -4.26
C PHE A 58 12.20 15.09 -4.38
N ASP A 59 13.40 14.72 -3.96
CA ASP A 59 14.60 15.50 -4.21
C ASP A 59 15.17 15.21 -5.61
N GLN A 60 15.76 16.22 -6.25
CA GLN A 60 16.40 16.06 -7.54
C GLN A 60 17.61 15.11 -7.49
N SER A 61 18.26 14.96 -6.34
CA SER A 61 19.41 14.08 -6.12
C SER A 61 19.01 12.64 -5.75
N GLY A 62 17.73 12.27 -5.83
CA GLY A 62 17.27 10.92 -5.52
C GLY A 62 17.88 9.87 -6.46
N ASP A 63 18.58 8.88 -5.89
CA ASP A 63 19.34 7.86 -6.63
C ASP A 63 18.94 6.41 -6.30
N GLY A 64 17.97 6.23 -5.40
CA GLY A 64 17.49 4.93 -4.94
C GLY A 64 16.77 5.06 -3.60
N PHE A 65 16.44 3.93 -2.98
CA PHE A 65 15.87 3.90 -1.63
C PHE A 65 16.85 3.27 -0.61
N LEU A 66 16.55 3.42 0.68
CA LEU A 66 17.20 2.69 1.76
C LEU A 66 16.23 1.64 2.30
N ARG A 67 16.77 0.46 2.61
CA ARG A 67 16.08 -0.60 3.32
C ARG A 67 16.00 -0.30 4.82
N SER A 68 14.84 -0.47 5.43
CA SER A 68 14.63 -0.32 6.88
C SER A 68 14.00 -1.56 7.47
N GLU A 69 14.23 -1.80 8.76
CA GLU A 69 13.52 -2.83 9.52
C GLU A 69 12.36 -2.21 10.30
N GLY A 70 11.37 -3.02 10.66
CA GLY A 70 10.26 -2.59 11.50
C GLY A 70 9.07 -3.54 11.45
N GLU A 71 8.19 -3.40 12.43
CA GLU A 71 6.91 -4.08 12.49
C GLU A 71 5.80 -3.10 12.86
N ALA A 72 4.61 -3.35 12.37
CA ALA A 72 3.42 -2.59 12.70
C ALA A 72 2.18 -3.49 12.62
N GLY A 73 1.19 -3.18 13.46
CA GLY A 73 -0.10 -3.84 13.47
C GLY A 73 -1.21 -2.86 13.81
N MET A 74 -2.38 -3.08 13.24
CA MET A 74 -3.58 -2.32 13.56
C MET A 74 -4.79 -3.24 13.65
N TYR A 75 -5.58 -2.99 14.69
CA TYR A 75 -6.90 -3.56 14.84
C TYR A 75 -7.92 -2.58 14.25
N PHE A 76 -8.88 -3.10 13.50
CA PHE A 76 -9.96 -2.32 12.95
C PHE A 76 -11.28 -3.02 13.16
N LYS A 77 -12.35 -2.22 13.18
CA LYS A 77 -13.72 -2.67 13.31
C LYS A 77 -14.61 -1.88 12.37
N GLU A 78 -15.79 -2.43 12.09
CA GLU A 78 -16.84 -1.71 11.40
C GLU A 78 -17.17 -0.41 12.15
N SER A 79 -17.34 0.68 11.40
CA SER A 79 -17.57 2.00 11.98
C SER A 79 -19.01 2.12 12.49
N GLU A 80 -19.20 1.87 13.79
CA GLU A 80 -20.47 2.07 14.48
C GLU A 80 -20.31 3.20 15.53
N GLY A 81 -21.07 4.29 15.38
CA GLY A 81 -21.20 5.37 16.37
C GLY A 81 -19.89 6.11 16.75
N GLU A 82 -19.99 6.96 17.78
CA GLU A 82 -18.82 7.59 18.40
C GLU A 82 -18.01 6.54 19.19
N ASP A 83 -16.70 6.51 18.97
CA ASP A 83 -15.77 5.63 19.67
C ASP A 83 -14.55 6.46 20.07
N LEU A 84 -14.43 6.72 21.37
CA LEU A 84 -13.37 7.54 21.95
C LEU A 84 -11.98 6.91 21.82
N ALA A 85 -11.90 5.60 21.51
CA ALA A 85 -10.63 4.90 21.26
C ALA A 85 -10.21 4.91 19.78
N ARG A 86 -11.03 5.44 18.87
CA ARG A 86 -10.74 5.47 17.43
C ARG A 86 -9.63 6.47 17.11
N LEU A 87 -8.52 5.98 16.55
CA LEU A 87 -7.40 6.83 16.10
C LEU A 87 -7.65 7.48 14.73
N ALA A 88 -8.29 6.77 13.80
CA ALA A 88 -8.59 7.21 12.45
C ALA A 88 -9.75 6.39 11.84
N MET A 89 -10.28 6.84 10.70
CA MET A 89 -11.24 6.11 9.87
C MET A 89 -10.63 5.79 8.51
N ILE A 90 -10.78 4.55 8.04
CA ILE A 90 -10.40 4.16 6.68
C ILE A 90 -11.61 4.39 5.77
N CYS A 91 -11.55 5.43 4.92
CA CYS A 91 -12.66 5.81 4.04
C CYS A 91 -12.83 4.86 2.84
N GLY A 92 -11.77 4.16 2.44
CA GLY A 92 -11.77 3.23 1.32
C GLY A 92 -10.36 2.70 1.04
N THR A 93 -10.29 1.60 0.29
CA THR A 93 -9.04 1.02 -0.20
C THR A 93 -9.23 0.55 -1.63
N CYS A 94 -8.18 0.63 -2.42
CA CYS A 94 -8.11 0.08 -3.77
C CYS A 94 -6.83 -0.75 -3.92
N MET A 95 -6.86 -1.72 -4.80
CA MET A 95 -5.69 -2.51 -5.19
C MET A 95 -5.77 -2.81 -6.68
N ASN A 96 -4.66 -2.63 -7.39
CA ASN A 96 -4.53 -3.03 -8.79
C ASN A 96 -3.11 -3.56 -9.07
N GLN A 97 -2.76 -3.70 -10.35
CA GLN A 97 -1.43 -4.15 -10.79
C GLN A 97 -1.07 -3.40 -12.07
N ASP A 98 0.21 -3.02 -12.19
CA ASP A 98 0.74 -2.15 -13.26
C ASP A 98 0.54 -2.67 -14.70
N GLY A 99 0.32 -3.96 -14.88
CA GLY A 99 0.11 -4.59 -16.18
C GLY A 99 1.38 -4.61 -17.02
N ARG A 100 1.24 -4.22 -18.30
CA ARG A 100 2.36 -4.15 -19.24
C ARG A 100 3.08 -2.80 -19.08
N SER A 101 4.20 -2.81 -18.36
CA SER A 101 5.11 -1.67 -18.16
C SER A 101 6.36 -1.74 -19.05
N ALA A 102 7.22 -0.71 -18.96
CA ALA A 102 8.50 -0.65 -19.66
C ALA A 102 9.48 -1.76 -19.24
N SER A 103 9.36 -2.26 -18.01
CA SER A 103 10.05 -3.45 -17.50
C SER A 103 9.24 -4.07 -16.37
N LEU A 104 9.62 -5.26 -15.91
CA LEU A 104 8.92 -5.96 -14.83
C LEU A 104 8.85 -5.15 -13.52
N THR A 105 9.85 -4.30 -13.25
CA THR A 105 9.96 -3.51 -12.01
C THR A 105 9.74 -2.01 -12.24
N ALA A 106 9.41 -1.59 -13.47
CA ALA A 106 9.15 -0.20 -13.78
C ALA A 106 7.72 0.17 -13.34
N PRO A 107 7.53 1.28 -12.60
CA PRO A 107 6.20 1.74 -12.20
C PRO A 107 5.37 2.19 -13.42
N HIS A 108 4.04 2.07 -13.32
CA HIS A 108 3.11 2.53 -14.37
C HIS A 108 2.17 3.63 -13.90
N GLY A 109 2.43 4.87 -14.33
CA GLY A 109 1.63 6.05 -13.95
C GLY A 109 0.12 5.94 -14.20
N PRO A 110 -0.34 5.52 -15.41
CA PRO A 110 -1.77 5.35 -15.67
C PRO A 110 -2.44 4.35 -14.73
N SER A 111 -1.77 3.22 -14.44
CA SER A 111 -2.29 2.23 -13.47
C SER A 111 -2.46 2.86 -12.08
N GLN A 112 -1.49 3.65 -11.63
CA GLN A 112 -1.57 4.29 -10.32
C GLN A 112 -2.67 5.35 -10.24
N GLN A 113 -2.98 6.05 -11.33
CA GLN A 113 -4.07 7.02 -11.39
C GLN A 113 -5.46 6.35 -11.39
N GLU A 114 -5.56 5.12 -11.89
CA GLU A 114 -6.81 4.37 -12.03
C GLU A 114 -7.24 3.59 -10.78
N CYS A 115 -6.38 3.45 -9.75
CA CYS A 115 -6.62 2.57 -8.59
C CYS A 115 -7.91 2.85 -7.78
#